data_AF-A0A9X1MPU3-F1
#
_entry.id   AF-A0A9X1MPU3-F1
#
_cell.length_a   1.000
_cell.length_b   1.000
_cell.length_c   1.000
_cell.angle_alpha   90.00
_cell.angle_beta   90.00
_cell.angle_gamma   90.00
#
_symmetry.space_group_name_H-M   'P 1'
#
loop_
_entity.id
_entity.type
_entity.pdbx_description
1 polymer ?
#
loop_
_entity_poly.entity_id
_entity_poly.type
_entity_poly.pdbx_seq_one_letter_code
_entity_poly.pdbx_strand_id
1 'polypeptide(L)'
;MLRGCVLALLLLAGLICGYFYWLNQVFEWPGNIIGAAIAGLVVFFCLGALQNAWTAWRDSARIGDIDRQDPLEDGKVVAVSGTIHPVSDPLIAPFSGEECVVCEYDLMSRGPADMPEQETQGSDFAGFLMVPCVIRGPRGDVRIFGFPSLEGFEEQFVHGYDAAQNAANFLRNTEFEDRSGMKLVSLLSVFGEVWSDEDGHVEKNMRLGKLTADDLFPRDKDGNLQKLAQWDAEIRQEEEEEDYDDEEDEDEEVLPEGYSPELVVPRLKEKRVPVGAEVCAIGIYDEVSRGLLPPPGTMTPNRLIKGTAAEIASGAFGKVISNIVGAIIFLAIVHAVIFGVIWANQNNSEERGDRERRAVNAASTGKLEELEGLVYRGFDVNYVDKEGHTLLMMANTPEIAKYLIDKGANVDAVDPSGDTAIWFAARQGRKEIVKLLLDAGVKEPNPRSEITGRTAIEEATMRGDQDTVEMINSALLRNRDPAVQEQEPNGQPAESDPGS
;
A
#
# COMPACT_ATOMS: atom_id res chain seq x y z
N MET A 1 -18.59 -11.56 -17.06
CA MET A 1 -17.41 -10.98 -16.37
C MET A 1 -17.18 -9.52 -16.71
N LEU A 2 -17.10 -9.09 -17.98
CA LEU A 2 -16.77 -7.70 -18.36
C LEU A 2 -17.63 -6.62 -17.67
N ARG A 3 -18.95 -6.83 -17.55
CA ARG A 3 -19.87 -5.88 -16.92
C ARG A 3 -19.66 -5.71 -15.41
N GLY A 4 -19.22 -6.75 -14.70
CA GLY A 4 -18.93 -6.70 -13.27
C GLY A 4 -17.62 -5.97 -12.97
N CYS A 5 -16.57 -6.21 -13.77
CA CYS A 5 -15.30 -5.49 -13.65
C CYS A 5 -15.46 -3.99 -13.96
N VAL A 6 -16.25 -3.63 -14.97
CA VAL A 6 -16.54 -2.22 -15.29
C VAL A 6 -17.24 -1.53 -14.12
N LEU A 7 -18.24 -2.17 -13.52
CA LEU A 7 -18.95 -1.59 -12.36
C LEU A 7 -18.02 -1.42 -11.15
N ALA A 8 -17.17 -2.42 -10.87
CA ALA A 8 -16.20 -2.34 -9.77
C ALA A 8 -15.17 -1.22 -9.99
N LEU A 9 -14.66 -1.07 -11.22
CA LEU A 9 -13.74 0.03 -11.57
C LEU A 9 -14.42 1.40 -11.47
N LEU A 10 -15.69 1.52 -11.87
CA LEU A 10 -16.45 2.77 -11.72
C LEU A 10 -16.69 3.12 -10.25
N LEU A 11 -17.01 2.13 -9.40
CA LEU A 11 -17.17 2.33 -7.96
C LEU A 11 -15.85 2.74 -7.29
N LEU A 12 -14.75 2.08 -7.65
CA LEU A 12 -13.41 2.42 -7.16
C LEU A 12 -13.02 3.84 -7.59
N ALA A 13 -13.22 4.19 -8.86
CA ALA A 13 -12.98 5.54 -9.37
C ALA A 13 -13.84 6.58 -8.65
N GLY A 14 -15.12 6.28 -8.39
CA GLY A 14 -16.01 7.15 -7.63
C GLY A 14 -15.55 7.37 -6.19
N LEU A 15 -15.11 6.29 -5.50
CA LEU A 15 -14.53 6.37 -4.15
C LEU A 15 -13.24 7.20 -4.14
N ILE A 16 -12.35 6.97 -5.10
CA ILE A 16 -11.09 7.72 -5.24
C ILE A 16 -11.40 9.20 -5.50
N CYS A 17 -12.26 9.53 -6.47
CA CYS A 17 -12.64 10.90 -6.76
C CYS A 17 -13.33 11.59 -5.57
N GLY A 18 -14.22 10.90 -4.87
CA GLY A 18 -14.86 11.41 -3.66
C GLY A 18 -13.86 11.66 -2.52
N TYR A 19 -12.91 10.75 -2.34
CA TYR A 19 -11.82 10.89 -1.38
C TYR A 19 -10.90 12.08 -1.71
N PHE A 20 -10.49 12.23 -2.97
CA PHE A 20 -9.70 13.38 -3.42
C PHE A 20 -10.46 14.70 -3.32
N TYR A 21 -11.76 14.70 -3.63
CA TYR A 21 -12.61 15.87 -3.46
C TYR A 21 -12.66 16.30 -2.00
N TRP A 22 -12.89 15.35 -1.08
CA TRP A 22 -12.89 15.62 0.36
C TRP A 22 -11.52 16.11 0.85
N LEU A 23 -10.42 15.44 0.49
CA LEU A 23 -9.06 15.86 0.82
C LEU A 23 -8.77 17.30 0.38
N ASN A 24 -9.17 17.67 -0.84
CA ASN A 24 -8.92 18.99 -1.39
C ASN A 24 -9.77 20.10 -0.74
N GLN A 25 -10.85 19.74 -0.05
CA GLN A 25 -11.64 20.67 0.77
C GLN A 25 -11.02 20.88 2.16
N VAL A 26 -10.28 19.90 2.67
CA VAL A 26 -9.76 19.90 4.06
C VAL A 26 -8.30 20.34 4.13
N PHE A 27 -7.49 20.11 3.09
CA PHE A 27 -6.03 20.26 3.17
C PHE A 27 -5.39 21.12 2.07
N GLU A 28 -4.38 21.91 2.44
CA GLU A 28 -3.46 22.59 1.51
C GLU A 28 -2.26 21.68 1.21
N TRP A 29 -2.11 21.25 -0.05
CA TRP A 29 -1.03 20.34 -0.43
C TRP A 29 0.32 21.05 -0.54
N PRO A 30 1.40 20.55 0.10
CA PRO A 30 2.75 21.02 -0.14
C PRO A 30 3.20 20.54 -1.54
N GLY A 31 2.83 21.28 -2.58
CA GLY A 31 3.16 21.00 -3.97
C GLY A 31 2.39 19.82 -4.58
N ASN A 32 1.93 20.01 -5.84
CA ASN A 32 1.15 19.05 -6.60
C ASN A 32 1.83 17.67 -6.78
N ILE A 33 3.15 17.60 -6.60
CA ILE A 33 3.98 16.41 -6.81
C ILE A 33 3.85 15.41 -5.65
N ILE A 34 3.80 15.88 -4.39
CA ILE A 34 3.73 15.00 -3.22
C ILE A 34 2.38 14.29 -3.18
N GLY A 35 1.29 15.01 -3.46
CA GLY A 35 -0.05 14.41 -3.55
C GLY A 35 -0.20 13.41 -4.68
N ALA A 36 0.39 13.68 -5.85
CA ALA A 36 0.38 12.73 -6.96
C ALA A 36 1.21 11.46 -6.67
N ALA A 37 2.36 11.59 -6.00
CA ALA A 37 3.20 10.46 -5.62
C ALA A 37 2.50 9.53 -4.61
N ILE A 38 1.87 10.11 -3.58
CA ILE A 38 1.09 9.38 -2.59
C ILE A 38 -0.12 8.69 -3.23
N ALA A 39 -0.84 9.41 -4.10
CA ALA A 39 -1.95 8.86 -4.88
C ALA A 39 -1.52 7.65 -5.71
N GLY A 40 -0.39 7.77 -6.42
CA GLY A 40 0.17 6.70 -7.23
C GLY A 40 0.55 5.47 -6.39
N LEU A 41 1.13 5.70 -5.21
CA LEU A 41 1.55 4.64 -4.30
C LEU A 41 0.31 3.89 -3.74
N VAL A 42 -0.70 4.61 -3.26
CA VAL A 42 -1.98 4.00 -2.82
C VAL A 42 -2.63 3.18 -3.93
N VAL A 43 -2.72 3.72 -5.16
CA VAL A 43 -3.29 3.00 -6.31
C VAL A 43 -2.48 1.75 -6.65
N PHE A 44 -1.15 1.82 -6.64
CA PHE A 44 -0.28 0.68 -6.92
C PHE A 44 -0.49 -0.47 -5.92
N PHE A 45 -0.51 -0.17 -4.62
CA PHE A 45 -0.74 -1.20 -3.59
C PHE A 45 -2.17 -1.75 -3.62
N CYS A 46 -3.18 -0.90 -3.84
CA CYS A 46 -4.56 -1.36 -3.98
C CYS A 46 -4.74 -2.27 -5.21
N LEU A 47 -4.12 -1.95 -6.34
CA LEU A 47 -4.16 -2.79 -7.54
C LEU A 47 -3.46 -4.13 -7.31
N GLY A 48 -2.30 -4.15 -6.64
CA GLY A 48 -1.61 -5.38 -6.28
C GLY A 48 -2.43 -6.28 -5.36
N ALA A 49 -3.00 -5.71 -4.29
CA ALA A 49 -3.87 -6.44 -3.36
C ALA A 49 -5.14 -6.97 -4.06
N LEU A 50 -5.76 -6.17 -4.93
CA LEU A 50 -6.93 -6.57 -5.70
C LEU A 50 -6.60 -7.68 -6.71
N GLN A 51 -5.43 -7.60 -7.36
CA GLN A 51 -4.95 -8.65 -8.26
C GLN A 51 -4.73 -9.97 -7.51
N ASN A 52 -4.12 -9.92 -6.33
CA ASN A 52 -3.91 -11.09 -5.47
C ASN A 52 -5.23 -11.67 -4.93
N ALA A 53 -6.19 -10.83 -4.55
CA ALA A 53 -7.52 -11.27 -4.13
C ALA A 53 -8.29 -11.90 -5.31
N TRP A 54 -8.18 -11.32 -6.50
CA TRP A 54 -8.82 -11.84 -7.71
C TRP A 54 -8.25 -13.20 -8.14
N THR A 55 -6.93 -13.37 -8.12
CA THR A 55 -6.31 -14.67 -8.43
C THR A 55 -6.76 -15.71 -7.42
N ALA A 56 -6.67 -15.42 -6.12
CA ALA A 56 -7.12 -16.32 -5.06
C ALA A 56 -8.60 -16.71 -5.19
N TRP A 57 -9.48 -15.74 -5.48
CA TRP A 57 -10.90 -16.02 -5.70
C TRP A 57 -11.14 -16.88 -6.96
N ARG A 58 -10.48 -16.55 -8.07
CA ARG A 58 -10.61 -17.30 -9.33
C ARG A 58 -10.13 -18.75 -9.17
N ASP A 59 -9.03 -18.94 -8.44
CA ASP A 59 -8.47 -20.27 -8.20
C ASP A 59 -9.36 -21.07 -7.24
N SER A 60 -9.88 -20.44 -6.18
CA SER A 60 -10.88 -21.06 -5.29
C SER A 60 -12.13 -21.49 -6.04
N ALA A 61 -12.64 -20.65 -6.94
CA ALA A 61 -13.80 -20.99 -7.76
C ALA A 61 -13.55 -22.23 -8.63
N ARG A 62 -12.37 -22.33 -9.27
CA ARG A 62 -11.97 -23.48 -10.09
C ARG A 62 -11.79 -24.75 -9.27
N ILE A 63 -11.20 -24.63 -8.08
CA ILE A 63 -11.04 -25.77 -7.16
C ILE A 63 -12.42 -26.24 -6.67
N GLY A 64 -13.35 -25.31 -6.43
CA GLY A 64 -14.74 -25.65 -6.11
C GLY A 64 -15.50 -26.39 -7.23
N ASP A 65 -15.08 -26.25 -8.49
CA ASP A 65 -15.65 -27.02 -9.61
C ASP A 65 -15.21 -28.50 -9.60
N ILE A 66 -14.14 -28.85 -8.87
CA ILE A 66 -13.70 -30.25 -8.70
C ILE A 66 -14.79 -31.09 -8.04
N ASP A 67 -15.45 -30.55 -7.00
CA ASP A 67 -16.52 -31.23 -6.27
C ASP A 67 -17.76 -31.48 -7.14
N ARG A 68 -17.95 -30.68 -8.20
CA ARG A 68 -19.07 -30.84 -9.14
C ARG A 68 -18.83 -31.93 -10.18
N GLN A 69 -17.59 -32.42 -10.30
CA GLN A 69 -17.18 -33.43 -11.28
C GLN A 69 -17.55 -33.05 -12.73
N ASP A 70 -17.53 -31.74 -13.03
CA ASP A 70 -17.77 -31.27 -14.39
C ASP A 70 -16.75 -31.92 -15.35
N PRO A 71 -17.10 -32.20 -16.61
CA PRO A 71 -16.16 -32.77 -17.58
C PRO A 71 -14.97 -31.81 -17.83
N LEU A 72 -13.79 -32.38 -18.06
CA LEU A 72 -12.61 -31.62 -18.48
C LEU A 72 -12.80 -31.20 -19.94
N GLU A 73 -12.69 -29.90 -20.21
CA GLU A 73 -12.86 -29.35 -21.56
C GLU A 73 -11.53 -28.94 -22.16
N ASP A 74 -11.30 -29.33 -23.41
CA ASP A 74 -10.08 -29.03 -24.16
C ASP A 74 -9.81 -27.52 -24.28
N GLY A 75 -8.55 -27.14 -24.07
CA GLY A 75 -8.08 -25.76 -24.16
C GLY A 75 -8.52 -24.83 -23.02
N LYS A 76 -9.25 -25.34 -22.00
CA LYS A 76 -9.66 -24.54 -20.84
C LYS A 76 -8.68 -24.70 -19.68
N VAL A 77 -8.54 -23.61 -18.90
CA VAL A 77 -7.85 -23.68 -17.60
C VAL A 77 -8.74 -24.42 -16.60
N VAL A 78 -8.27 -25.54 -16.08
CA VAL A 78 -8.99 -26.40 -15.15
C VAL A 78 -8.21 -26.58 -13.84
N ALA A 79 -8.90 -27.05 -12.80
CA ALA A 79 -8.28 -27.59 -11.60
C ALA A 79 -8.53 -29.10 -11.53
N VAL A 80 -7.51 -29.86 -11.14
CA VAL A 80 -7.58 -31.31 -10.91
C VAL A 80 -6.95 -31.62 -9.57
N SER A 81 -7.50 -32.57 -8.82
CA SER A 81 -6.97 -32.97 -7.52
C SER A 81 -6.85 -34.48 -7.40
N GLY A 82 -5.91 -34.92 -6.58
CA GLY A 82 -5.70 -36.33 -6.25
C GLY A 82 -4.29 -36.59 -5.79
N THR A 83 -3.88 -37.86 -5.83
CA THR A 83 -2.52 -38.25 -5.48
C THR A 83 -1.62 -38.26 -6.71
N ILE A 84 -0.42 -37.70 -6.59
CA ILE A 84 0.55 -37.63 -7.69
C ILE A 84 1.49 -38.83 -7.68
N HIS A 85 1.70 -39.47 -8.84
CA HIS A 85 2.54 -40.66 -8.98
C HIS A 85 3.42 -40.56 -10.23
N PRO A 86 4.64 -41.10 -10.22
CA PRO A 86 5.42 -41.24 -11.45
C PRO A 86 4.73 -42.23 -12.40
N VAL A 87 4.90 -42.02 -13.70
CA VAL A 87 4.45 -42.96 -14.75
C VAL A 87 5.39 -44.18 -14.82
N SER A 88 6.66 -43.97 -14.52
CA SER A 88 7.74 -44.97 -14.50
C SER A 88 8.43 -44.98 -13.12
N ASP A 89 9.76 -45.07 -13.09
CA ASP A 89 10.54 -44.97 -11.86
C ASP A 89 10.47 -43.56 -11.24
N PRO A 90 10.43 -43.44 -9.91
CA PRO A 90 10.47 -42.15 -9.22
C PRO A 90 11.84 -41.48 -9.37
N LEU A 91 11.86 -40.17 -9.19
CA LEU A 91 13.10 -39.41 -9.02
C LEU A 91 13.68 -39.68 -7.62
N ILE A 92 15.00 -39.80 -7.52
CA ILE A 92 15.70 -39.78 -6.24
C ILE A 92 16.24 -38.36 -6.02
N ALA A 93 15.83 -37.74 -4.92
CA ALA A 93 16.24 -36.39 -4.58
C ALA A 93 17.78 -36.31 -4.40
N PRO A 94 18.48 -35.32 -5.02
CA PRO A 94 19.94 -35.27 -5.08
C PRO A 94 20.68 -35.30 -3.73
N PHE A 95 20.09 -34.73 -2.68
CA PHE A 95 20.71 -34.55 -1.37
C PHE A 95 20.07 -35.49 -0.35
N SER A 96 18.75 -35.45 -0.18
CA SER A 96 18.07 -36.29 0.81
C SER A 96 18.03 -37.78 0.43
N GLY A 97 18.11 -38.11 -0.87
CA GLY A 97 18.03 -39.48 -1.35
C GLY A 97 16.63 -40.10 -1.27
N GLU A 98 15.58 -39.33 -0.93
CA GLU A 98 14.22 -39.86 -0.90
C GLU A 98 13.53 -39.79 -2.27
N GLU A 99 12.52 -40.64 -2.46
CA GLU A 99 11.74 -40.72 -3.69
C GLU A 99 10.77 -39.53 -3.84
N CYS A 100 10.77 -38.91 -5.01
CA CYS A 100 9.88 -37.81 -5.36
C CYS A 100 9.49 -37.83 -6.85
N VAL A 101 8.55 -36.97 -7.24
CA VAL A 101 8.15 -36.80 -8.65
C VAL A 101 8.64 -35.48 -9.24
N VAL A 102 8.85 -34.48 -8.38
CA VAL A 102 9.42 -33.17 -8.71
C VAL A 102 10.40 -32.80 -7.60
N CYS A 103 11.57 -32.28 -7.97
CA CYS A 103 12.57 -31.76 -7.05
C CYS A 103 13.17 -30.46 -7.62
N GLU A 104 13.11 -29.39 -6.83
CA GLU A 104 13.98 -28.22 -7.00
C GLU A 104 15.13 -28.40 -6.01
N TYR A 105 16.36 -28.20 -6.46
CA TYR A 105 17.52 -28.23 -5.56
C TYR A 105 18.37 -26.98 -5.74
N ASP A 106 18.96 -26.55 -4.64
CA ASP A 106 19.84 -25.40 -4.58
C ASP A 106 21.00 -25.68 -3.62
N LEU A 107 22.20 -25.36 -4.05
CA LEU A 107 23.44 -25.52 -3.30
C LEU A 107 24.19 -24.21 -3.29
N MET A 108 24.47 -23.74 -2.07
CA MET A 108 25.17 -22.49 -1.82
C MET A 108 26.41 -22.75 -0.98
N SER A 109 27.58 -22.28 -1.42
CA SER A 109 28.77 -22.22 -0.59
C SER A 109 28.64 -21.12 0.46
N ARG A 110 29.06 -21.37 1.71
CA ARG A 110 29.24 -20.32 2.73
C ARG A 110 30.56 -19.62 2.43
N GLY A 111 30.54 -18.32 2.13
CA GLY A 111 31.77 -17.55 1.90
C GLY A 111 32.61 -17.42 3.17
N PRO A 112 33.87 -16.94 3.05
CA PRO A 112 34.72 -16.74 4.22
C PRO A 112 34.10 -15.69 5.15
N ALA A 113 34.21 -15.92 6.46
CA ALA A 113 33.65 -15.08 7.53
C ALA A 113 34.00 -13.57 7.42
N ASP A 114 35.10 -13.23 6.75
CA ASP A 114 35.57 -11.84 6.58
C ASP A 114 34.93 -11.06 5.41
N MET A 115 33.95 -11.63 4.68
CA MET A 115 33.30 -10.94 3.55
C MET A 115 32.04 -10.19 4.02
N PRO A 116 31.93 -8.87 3.76
CA PRO A 116 30.76 -8.09 4.16
C PRO A 116 29.48 -8.66 3.54
N GLU A 117 28.45 -8.86 4.36
CA GLU A 117 27.15 -9.50 4.06
C GLU A 117 26.35 -8.90 2.87
N GLN A 118 26.84 -7.82 2.24
CA GLN A 118 26.12 -7.07 1.22
C GLN A 118 26.13 -7.66 -0.20
N GLU A 119 26.83 -8.76 -0.45
CA GLU A 119 26.59 -9.57 -1.64
C GLU A 119 25.93 -10.87 -1.21
N THR A 120 24.61 -10.98 -1.37
CA THR A 120 23.90 -12.26 -1.28
C THR A 120 24.69 -13.29 -2.08
N GLN A 121 25.36 -14.22 -1.41
CA GLN A 121 26.12 -15.27 -2.08
C GLN A 121 25.12 -16.05 -2.93
N GLY A 122 25.28 -15.95 -4.25
CA GLY A 122 24.37 -16.61 -5.19
C GLY A 122 24.56 -18.13 -5.14
N SER A 123 23.51 -18.87 -5.50
CA SER A 123 23.57 -20.32 -5.74
C SER A 123 24.79 -20.69 -6.59
N ASP A 124 25.52 -21.73 -6.18
CA ASP A 124 26.63 -22.28 -6.96
C ASP A 124 26.13 -23.31 -7.96
N PHE A 125 25.22 -24.17 -7.50
CA PHE A 125 24.54 -25.18 -8.31
C PHE A 125 23.05 -25.14 -8.00
N ALA A 126 22.23 -25.14 -9.03
CA ALA A 126 20.79 -25.20 -8.88
C ALA A 126 20.18 -26.00 -10.02
N GLY A 127 19.00 -26.57 -9.78
CA GLY A 127 18.32 -27.32 -10.82
C GLY A 127 16.89 -27.71 -10.53
N PHE A 128 16.26 -28.20 -11.59
CA PHE A 128 14.85 -28.57 -11.66
C PHE A 128 14.75 -29.95 -12.27
N LEU A 129 14.18 -30.88 -11.51
CA LEU A 129 14.07 -32.28 -11.87
C LEU A 129 12.60 -32.71 -11.77
N MET A 130 12.09 -33.35 -12.81
CA MET A 130 10.74 -33.90 -12.86
C MET A 130 10.75 -35.15 -13.73
N VAL A 131 10.07 -36.18 -13.25
CA VAL A 131 9.75 -37.36 -14.05
C VAL A 131 8.32 -37.27 -14.56
N PRO A 132 8.00 -37.92 -15.70
CA PRO A 132 6.62 -37.98 -16.18
C PRO A 132 5.71 -38.50 -15.07
N CYS A 133 4.70 -37.72 -14.71
CA CYS A 133 3.83 -38.03 -13.58
C CYS A 133 2.35 -37.83 -13.90
N VAL A 134 1.51 -38.47 -13.10
CA VAL A 134 0.07 -38.50 -13.24
C VAL A 134 -0.59 -38.21 -11.90
N ILE A 135 -1.59 -37.34 -11.92
CA ILE A 135 -2.51 -37.12 -10.81
C ILE A 135 -3.66 -38.11 -10.97
N ARG A 136 -3.82 -39.00 -10.00
CA ARG A 136 -4.92 -39.96 -9.92
C ARG A 136 -6.01 -39.39 -9.04
N GLY A 137 -7.12 -39.00 -9.67
CA GLY A 137 -8.21 -38.29 -9.03
C GLY A 137 -9.61 -38.73 -9.46
N PRO A 138 -10.66 -38.13 -8.89
CA PRO A 138 -12.05 -38.48 -9.19
C PRO A 138 -12.47 -38.18 -10.63
N ARG A 139 -11.73 -37.30 -11.33
CA ARG A 139 -11.96 -36.96 -12.76
C ARG A 139 -11.14 -37.85 -13.72
N GLY A 140 -10.51 -38.90 -13.20
CA GLY A 140 -9.61 -39.78 -13.94
C GLY A 140 -8.13 -39.38 -13.80
N ASP A 141 -7.29 -40.12 -14.50
CA ASP A 141 -5.85 -39.92 -14.52
C ASP A 141 -5.49 -38.74 -15.44
N VAL A 142 -4.83 -37.73 -14.88
CA VAL A 142 -4.41 -36.52 -15.61
C VAL A 142 -2.90 -36.35 -15.52
N ARG A 143 -2.23 -36.30 -16.67
CA ARG A 143 -0.77 -36.09 -16.73
C ARG A 143 -0.39 -34.64 -16.46
N ILE A 144 0.83 -34.41 -16.00
CA ILE A 144 1.40 -33.06 -15.89
C ILE A 144 2.57 -32.95 -16.87
N PHE A 145 2.56 -31.90 -17.67
CA PHE A 145 3.60 -31.59 -18.64
C PHE A 145 4.26 -30.24 -18.30
N GLY A 146 5.53 -30.11 -18.67
CA GLY A 146 6.38 -29.00 -18.24
C GLY A 146 6.59 -28.94 -16.73
N PHE A 147 7.58 -28.14 -16.31
CA PHE A 147 7.88 -27.98 -14.89
C PHE A 147 6.81 -27.12 -14.19
N PRO A 148 6.12 -27.62 -13.14
CA PRO A 148 5.11 -26.83 -12.44
C PRO A 148 5.74 -25.90 -11.40
N SER A 149 5.08 -24.78 -11.10
CA SER A 149 5.40 -24.01 -9.90
C SER A 149 4.87 -24.73 -8.65
N LEU A 150 5.73 -24.92 -7.66
CA LEU A 150 5.41 -25.63 -6.42
C LEU A 150 4.89 -24.68 -5.33
N GLU A 151 3.62 -24.81 -4.97
CA GLU A 151 2.94 -24.00 -3.96
C GLU A 151 2.61 -24.81 -2.70
N GLY A 152 3.00 -24.30 -1.53
CA GLY A 152 2.74 -24.95 -0.24
C GLY A 152 3.64 -26.15 0.07
N PHE A 153 4.55 -26.53 -0.83
CA PHE A 153 5.65 -27.45 -0.54
C PHE A 153 6.76 -26.70 0.20
N GLU A 154 7.25 -27.29 1.27
CA GLU A 154 8.29 -26.71 2.11
C GLU A 154 9.66 -26.91 1.47
N GLU A 155 10.46 -25.85 1.52
CA GLU A 155 11.88 -25.93 1.25
C GLU A 155 12.57 -26.47 2.50
N GLN A 156 13.31 -27.55 2.34
CA GLN A 156 14.00 -28.23 3.41
C GLN A 156 15.49 -28.07 3.20
N PHE A 157 16.18 -27.66 4.26
CA PHE A 157 17.62 -27.80 4.27
C PHE A 157 17.96 -29.25 4.66
N VAL A 158 18.89 -29.84 3.93
CA VAL A 158 19.26 -31.26 4.06
C VAL A 158 20.66 -31.37 4.62
N HIS A 159 20.84 -32.17 5.67
CA HIS A 159 22.03 -32.11 6.51
C HIS A 159 22.64 -33.48 6.76
N GLY A 160 23.86 -33.45 7.29
CA GLY A 160 24.56 -34.64 7.74
C GLY A 160 25.34 -35.36 6.65
N TYR A 161 25.98 -36.45 7.07
CA TYR A 161 26.97 -37.16 6.26
C TYR A 161 26.38 -37.76 4.99
N ASP A 162 25.22 -38.40 5.08
CA ASP A 162 24.58 -39.04 3.92
C ASP A 162 24.17 -37.99 2.88
N ALA A 163 23.68 -36.83 3.32
CA ALA A 163 23.32 -35.73 2.44
C ALA A 163 24.54 -35.15 1.71
N ALA A 164 25.63 -34.90 2.43
CA ALA A 164 26.89 -34.43 1.84
C ALA A 164 27.47 -35.46 0.85
N GLN A 165 27.38 -36.75 1.17
CA GLN A 165 27.83 -37.82 0.28
C GLN A 165 26.95 -37.92 -0.98
N ASN A 166 25.63 -37.87 -0.84
CA ASN A 166 24.69 -37.87 -1.96
C ASN A 166 24.93 -36.67 -2.89
N ALA A 167 25.03 -35.46 -2.32
CA ALA A 167 25.34 -34.25 -3.06
C ALA A 167 26.68 -34.36 -3.81
N ALA A 168 27.73 -34.82 -3.13
CA ALA A 168 29.05 -34.98 -3.73
C ALA A 168 29.07 -36.02 -4.86
N ASN A 169 28.25 -37.08 -4.75
CA ASN A 169 28.09 -38.08 -5.81
C ASN A 169 27.27 -37.53 -6.99
N PHE A 170 26.17 -36.83 -6.71
CA PHE A 170 25.33 -36.21 -7.72
C PHE A 170 26.12 -35.19 -8.54
N LEU A 171 26.78 -34.21 -7.91
CA LEU A 171 27.53 -33.17 -8.61
C LEU A 171 28.66 -33.72 -9.51
N ARG A 172 29.24 -34.88 -9.17
CA ARG A 172 30.33 -35.49 -9.96
C ARG A 172 29.84 -36.35 -11.12
N ASN A 173 28.62 -36.88 -11.03
CA ASN A 173 28.04 -37.79 -12.01
C ASN A 173 27.03 -37.11 -12.93
N THR A 174 26.64 -35.88 -12.64
CA THR A 174 25.68 -35.10 -13.40
C THR A 174 26.40 -34.09 -14.31
N GLU A 175 25.93 -33.95 -15.55
CA GLU A 175 26.38 -32.89 -16.44
C GLU A 175 25.63 -31.58 -16.13
N PHE A 176 26.38 -30.49 -15.97
CA PHE A 176 25.83 -29.17 -15.66
C PHE A 176 26.00 -28.21 -16.83
N GLU A 177 24.94 -27.48 -17.14
CA GLU A 177 25.01 -26.36 -18.06
C GLU A 177 25.71 -25.18 -17.37
N ASP A 178 26.81 -24.71 -17.97
CA ASP A 178 27.55 -23.58 -17.43
C ASP A 178 26.82 -22.27 -17.70
N ARG A 179 26.28 -21.68 -16.63
CA ARG A 179 25.54 -20.42 -16.61
C ARG A 179 26.23 -19.38 -15.72
N SER A 180 27.52 -19.58 -15.45
CA SER A 180 28.34 -18.72 -14.58
C SER A 180 28.22 -17.24 -14.94
N GLY A 181 27.94 -16.39 -13.95
CA GLY A 181 27.87 -14.93 -14.12
C GLY A 181 26.57 -14.40 -14.75
N MET A 182 25.59 -15.25 -15.04
CA MET A 182 24.23 -14.78 -15.33
C MET A 182 23.50 -14.42 -14.03
N LYS A 183 22.86 -13.25 -14.01
CA LYS A 183 21.92 -12.90 -12.93
C LYS A 183 20.67 -13.76 -13.04
N LEU A 184 20.11 -14.18 -11.90
CA LEU A 184 18.91 -15.05 -11.81
C LEU A 184 17.74 -14.58 -12.69
N VAL A 185 17.59 -13.26 -12.89
CA VAL A 185 16.56 -12.66 -13.77
C VAL A 185 16.72 -13.05 -15.25
N SER A 186 17.94 -13.36 -15.71
CA SER A 186 18.20 -13.85 -17.06
C SER A 186 17.90 -15.33 -17.25
N LEU A 187 17.64 -16.09 -16.18
CA LEU A 187 17.17 -17.49 -16.26
C LEU A 187 15.73 -17.59 -16.76
N LEU A 188 14.98 -16.49 -16.82
CA LEU A 188 13.63 -16.47 -17.38
C LEU A 188 13.57 -17.06 -18.80
N SER A 189 14.60 -16.93 -19.63
CA SER A 189 14.64 -17.60 -20.95
C SER A 189 14.77 -19.12 -20.85
N VAL A 190 15.56 -19.62 -19.90
CA VAL A 190 15.72 -21.06 -19.61
C VAL A 190 14.39 -21.64 -19.13
N PHE A 191 13.69 -20.91 -18.27
CA PHE A 191 12.37 -21.31 -17.79
C PHE A 191 11.34 -21.43 -18.92
N GLY A 192 11.42 -20.61 -19.97
CA GLY A 192 10.52 -20.70 -21.12
C GLY A 192 10.56 -22.03 -21.86
N GLU A 193 11.77 -22.54 -22.10
CA GLU A 193 11.97 -23.85 -22.74
C GLU A 193 11.51 -25.00 -21.82
N VAL A 194 11.78 -24.88 -20.52
CA VAL A 194 11.45 -25.87 -19.48
C VAL A 194 9.95 -26.05 -19.29
N TRP A 195 9.19 -24.97 -19.41
CA TRP A 195 7.75 -25.09 -19.30
C TRP A 195 7.18 -25.79 -20.53
N SER A 196 7.79 -25.71 -21.71
CA SER A 196 7.22 -26.26 -22.95
C SER A 196 7.44 -27.76 -23.23
N ASP A 197 7.92 -28.57 -22.28
CA ASP A 197 8.20 -30.00 -22.56
C ASP A 197 6.93 -30.87 -22.65
N GLU A 198 6.82 -31.65 -23.73
CA GLU A 198 5.66 -32.47 -24.09
C GLU A 198 5.73 -33.92 -23.55
N ASP A 199 6.88 -34.39 -23.06
CA ASP A 199 7.02 -35.76 -22.57
C ASP A 199 6.82 -35.90 -21.04
N GLY A 200 6.79 -34.77 -20.33
CA GLY A 200 6.61 -34.68 -18.88
C GLY A 200 7.87 -34.99 -18.07
N HIS A 201 9.00 -35.25 -18.73
CA HIS A 201 10.31 -35.31 -18.13
C HIS A 201 10.95 -33.93 -18.19
N VAL A 202 11.53 -33.46 -17.09
CA VAL A 202 12.29 -32.22 -17.07
C VAL A 202 13.55 -32.46 -16.28
N GLU A 203 14.70 -32.21 -16.88
CA GLU A 203 15.98 -32.23 -16.20
C GLU A 203 16.80 -31.01 -16.60
N LYS A 204 17.04 -30.11 -15.64
CA LYS A 204 17.90 -28.94 -15.82
C LYS A 204 18.84 -28.80 -14.64
N ASN A 205 20.12 -29.03 -14.90
CA ASN A 205 21.19 -28.90 -13.94
C ASN A 205 22.07 -27.72 -14.37
N MET A 206 22.16 -26.69 -13.54
CA MET A 206 22.90 -25.45 -13.87
C MET A 206 24.03 -25.23 -12.89
N ARG A 207 25.20 -24.85 -13.43
CA ARG A 207 26.30 -24.31 -12.65
C ARG A 207 26.29 -22.78 -12.78
N LEU A 208 26.11 -22.10 -11.66
CA LEU A 208 25.97 -20.65 -11.56
C LEU A 208 27.21 -20.01 -10.91
N GLY A 209 27.87 -20.75 -10.02
CA GLY A 209 29.14 -20.40 -9.40
C GLY A 209 30.35 -20.88 -10.20
N LYS A 210 31.55 -20.44 -9.78
CA LYS A 210 32.83 -20.89 -10.36
C LYS A 210 33.41 -22.13 -9.67
N LEU A 211 32.85 -22.51 -8.53
CA LEU A 211 33.31 -23.65 -7.73
C LEU A 211 32.95 -24.96 -8.44
N THR A 212 33.85 -25.94 -8.33
CA THR A 212 33.62 -27.31 -8.80
C THR A 212 33.10 -28.20 -7.69
N ALA A 213 32.56 -29.36 -8.06
CA ALA A 213 32.14 -30.38 -7.11
C ALA A 213 33.26 -30.82 -6.15
N ASP A 214 34.51 -30.84 -6.63
CA ASP A 214 35.67 -31.22 -5.81
C ASP A 214 36.18 -30.05 -4.94
N ASP A 215 35.85 -28.79 -5.26
CA ASP A 215 36.11 -27.65 -4.38
C ASP A 215 35.14 -27.61 -3.20
N LEU A 216 33.86 -27.92 -3.45
CA LEU A 216 32.81 -27.99 -2.42
C LEU A 216 32.91 -29.27 -1.58
N PHE A 217 33.25 -30.38 -2.23
CA PHE A 217 33.39 -31.68 -1.57
C PHE A 217 34.75 -32.29 -1.93
N PRO A 218 35.82 -31.96 -1.21
CA PRO A 218 37.14 -32.49 -1.51
C PRO A 218 37.21 -34.01 -1.37
N ARG A 219 37.84 -34.68 -2.35
CA ARG A 219 38.06 -36.13 -2.32
C ARG A 219 39.12 -36.48 -1.27
N ASP A 220 38.65 -37.04 -0.17
CA ASP A 220 39.37 -37.77 0.89
C ASP A 220 40.89 -37.52 1.01
N LYS A 221 41.21 -36.55 1.87
CA LYS A 221 42.33 -36.68 2.81
C LYS A 221 41.70 -36.62 4.20
N ASP A 222 41.75 -37.71 4.96
CA ASP A 222 41.42 -37.73 6.39
C ASP A 222 39.96 -37.40 6.78
N GLY A 223 38.97 -37.92 6.04
CA GLY A 223 37.57 -37.88 6.49
C GLY A 223 36.86 -36.52 6.33
N ASN A 224 37.28 -35.71 5.35
CA ASN A 224 36.75 -34.35 5.14
C ASN A 224 35.22 -34.26 5.02
N LEU A 225 34.55 -35.23 4.39
CA LEU A 225 33.07 -35.25 4.33
C LEU A 225 32.43 -35.45 5.70
N GLN A 226 33.05 -36.26 6.58
CA GLN A 226 32.56 -36.45 7.95
C GLN A 226 32.79 -35.18 8.78
N LYS A 227 33.94 -34.52 8.62
CA LYS A 227 34.22 -33.23 9.27
C LYS A 227 33.28 -32.13 8.80
N LEU A 228 33.04 -32.01 7.49
CA LEU A 228 32.06 -31.09 6.94
C LEU A 228 30.68 -31.30 7.55
N ALA A 229 30.23 -32.55 7.63
CA ALA A 229 28.94 -32.88 8.23
C ALA A 229 28.89 -32.61 9.75
N GLN A 230 30.02 -32.77 10.46
CA GLN A 230 30.13 -32.43 11.88
C GLN A 230 30.03 -30.91 12.08
N TRP A 231 30.81 -30.13 11.34
CA TRP A 231 30.75 -28.66 11.40
C TRP A 231 29.38 -28.12 10.99
N ASP A 232 28.76 -28.71 9.96
CA ASP A 232 27.40 -28.38 9.54
C ASP A 232 26.36 -28.61 10.66
N ALA A 233 26.56 -29.64 11.49
CA ALA A 233 25.71 -29.93 12.63
C ALA A 233 25.98 -28.98 13.81
N GLU A 234 27.25 -28.69 14.11
CA GLU A 234 27.66 -27.78 15.19
C GLU A 234 27.16 -26.36 14.93
N ILE A 235 27.37 -25.82 13.71
CA ILE A 235 26.92 -24.48 13.36
C ILE A 235 25.39 -24.35 13.49
N ARG A 236 24.63 -25.39 13.14
CA ARG A 236 23.16 -25.31 13.28
C ARG A 236 22.67 -25.46 14.71
N GLN A 237 23.38 -26.22 15.52
CA GLN A 237 23.04 -26.29 16.93
C GLN A 237 23.21 -24.91 17.57
N GLU A 238 24.26 -24.17 17.20
CA GLU A 238 24.46 -22.78 17.64
C GLU A 238 23.37 -21.85 17.09
N GLU A 239 23.06 -21.91 15.78
CA GLU A 239 21.97 -21.12 15.16
C GLU A 239 20.57 -21.41 15.79
N GLU A 240 20.31 -22.64 16.27
CA GLU A 240 19.06 -23.01 16.95
C GLU A 240 19.03 -22.60 18.43
N GLU A 241 20.20 -22.46 19.09
CA GLU A 241 20.32 -22.04 20.49
C GLU A 241 20.25 -20.50 20.64
N GLU A 242 20.44 -19.74 19.57
CA GLU A 242 20.42 -18.26 19.51
C GLU A 242 19.02 -17.61 19.36
N ASP A 243 17.92 -18.30 19.70
CA ASP A 243 16.58 -17.72 19.55
C ASP A 243 16.11 -16.91 20.80
N TYR A 244 16.27 -15.58 20.67
CA TYR A 244 15.68 -14.44 21.41
C TYR A 244 16.30 -14.01 22.76
N ASP A 245 17.14 -12.98 22.73
CA ASP A 245 16.77 -11.64 23.21
C ASP A 245 17.85 -10.59 22.88
N ASP A 246 17.38 -9.47 22.32
CA ASP A 246 18.00 -8.14 22.22
C ASP A 246 18.96 -7.78 21.06
N GLU A 247 18.49 -6.74 20.37
CA GLU A 247 19.14 -5.69 19.61
C GLU A 247 20.67 -5.53 19.73
N GLU A 248 21.28 -5.29 18.56
CA GLU A 248 22.55 -4.58 18.35
C GLU A 248 23.78 -5.15 19.06
N ASP A 249 24.31 -6.27 18.55
CA ASP A 249 25.75 -6.48 18.49
C ASP A 249 26.09 -7.13 17.13
N GLU A 250 27.18 -6.69 16.48
CA GLU A 250 27.75 -7.37 15.31
C GLU A 250 28.29 -8.72 15.80
N ASP A 251 27.43 -9.74 15.79
CA ASP A 251 27.75 -11.06 16.33
C ASP A 251 28.93 -11.67 15.57
N GLU A 252 30.03 -11.90 16.29
CA GLU A 252 31.20 -12.62 15.80
C GLU A 252 30.75 -14.07 15.55
N GLU A 253 30.53 -14.43 14.28
CA GLU A 253 30.08 -15.77 13.86
C GLU A 253 30.97 -16.85 14.49
N VAL A 254 30.46 -17.58 15.49
CA VAL A 254 31.22 -18.60 16.19
C VAL A 254 31.38 -19.79 15.25
N LEU A 255 32.60 -20.05 14.81
CA LEU A 255 32.91 -21.19 13.94
C LEU A 255 33.38 -22.38 14.79
N PRO A 256 33.04 -23.62 14.40
CA PRO A 256 33.49 -24.85 15.03
C PRO A 256 35.00 -24.91 15.34
N GLU A 257 35.37 -25.56 16.44
CA GLU A 257 36.78 -25.78 16.78
C GLU A 257 37.51 -26.56 15.66
N GLY A 258 38.56 -25.96 15.11
CA GLY A 258 39.34 -26.57 14.02
C GLY A 258 38.75 -26.37 12.63
N TYR A 259 37.72 -25.52 12.47
CA TYR A 259 37.24 -25.05 11.18
C TYR A 259 38.40 -24.52 10.32
N SER A 260 38.50 -25.01 9.09
CA SER A 260 39.50 -24.54 8.12
C SER A 260 38.83 -23.61 7.11
N PRO A 261 39.29 -22.36 6.94
CA PRO A 261 38.78 -21.45 5.91
C PRO A 261 38.90 -22.00 4.47
N GLU A 262 39.73 -23.03 4.28
CA GLU A 262 39.90 -23.71 2.99
C GLU A 262 38.76 -24.72 2.66
N LEU A 263 37.94 -25.10 3.65
CA LEU A 263 36.94 -26.15 3.51
C LEU A 263 35.54 -25.58 3.79
N VAL A 264 34.86 -25.18 2.71
CA VAL A 264 33.57 -24.51 2.79
C VAL A 264 32.46 -25.52 3.09
N VAL A 265 31.63 -25.26 4.10
CA VAL A 265 30.41 -26.03 4.37
C VAL A 265 29.30 -25.54 3.43
N PRO A 266 28.82 -26.36 2.48
CA PRO A 266 27.75 -25.95 1.58
C PRO A 266 26.38 -26.12 2.24
N ARG A 267 25.49 -25.15 2.05
CA ARG A 267 24.07 -25.27 2.39
C ARG A 267 23.34 -26.01 1.27
N LEU A 268 22.81 -27.18 1.61
CA LEU A 268 22.03 -28.04 0.71
C LEU A 268 20.55 -27.80 0.94
N LYS A 269 19.83 -27.43 -0.11
CA LYS A 269 18.41 -27.12 -0.05
C LYS A 269 17.64 -27.89 -1.11
N GLU A 270 16.53 -28.48 -0.71
CA GLU A 270 15.62 -29.19 -1.62
C GLU A 270 14.17 -28.77 -1.37
N LYS A 271 13.40 -28.72 -2.45
CA LYS A 271 11.95 -28.59 -2.42
C LYS A 271 11.34 -29.71 -3.24
N ARG A 272 10.59 -30.57 -2.59
CA ARG A 272 10.22 -31.88 -3.16
C ARG A 272 8.73 -32.08 -3.14
N VAL A 273 8.26 -32.82 -4.14
CA VAL A 273 6.91 -33.37 -4.18
C VAL A 273 7.01 -34.89 -3.98
N PRO A 274 6.69 -35.40 -2.77
CA PRO A 274 6.77 -36.83 -2.49
C PRO A 274 5.85 -37.66 -3.40
N VAL A 275 6.26 -38.89 -3.68
CA VAL A 275 5.40 -39.86 -4.38
C VAL A 275 4.15 -40.12 -3.54
N GLY A 276 2.98 -40.02 -4.18
CA GLY A 276 1.68 -40.22 -3.53
C GLY A 276 1.17 -39.01 -2.75
N ALA A 277 1.84 -37.85 -2.81
CA ALA A 277 1.36 -36.64 -2.15
C ALA A 277 -0.03 -36.21 -2.67
N GLU A 278 -0.89 -35.76 -1.75
CA GLU A 278 -2.16 -35.11 -2.10
C GLU A 278 -1.88 -33.72 -2.68
N VAL A 279 -2.38 -33.49 -3.89
CA VAL A 279 -2.12 -32.26 -4.64
C VAL A 279 -3.36 -31.76 -5.37
N CYS A 280 -3.37 -30.47 -5.65
CA CYS A 280 -4.22 -29.85 -6.65
C CYS A 280 -3.36 -29.19 -7.72
N ALA A 281 -3.60 -29.50 -8.99
CA ALA A 281 -2.95 -28.85 -10.11
C ALA A 281 -3.91 -27.94 -10.88
N ILE A 282 -3.40 -26.78 -11.32
CA ILE A 282 -4.13 -25.83 -12.15
C ILE A 282 -3.32 -25.59 -13.43
N GLY A 283 -3.93 -25.86 -14.57
CA GLY A 283 -3.28 -25.79 -15.89
C GLY A 283 -4.28 -25.78 -17.03
N ILE A 284 -3.80 -25.68 -18.27
CA ILE A 284 -4.67 -25.84 -19.44
C ILE A 284 -4.82 -27.32 -19.75
N TYR A 285 -6.05 -27.80 -19.79
CA TYR A 285 -6.30 -29.19 -20.16
C TYR A 285 -6.19 -29.38 -21.66
N ASP A 286 -5.44 -30.39 -22.07
CA ASP A 286 -5.35 -30.86 -23.45
C ASP A 286 -5.91 -32.29 -23.53
N GLU A 287 -6.95 -32.47 -24.34
CA GLU A 287 -7.67 -33.75 -24.43
C GLU A 287 -6.82 -34.83 -25.11
N VAL A 288 -5.93 -34.44 -26.04
CA VAL A 288 -5.10 -35.37 -26.82
C VAL A 288 -4.07 -36.06 -25.94
N SER A 289 -3.35 -35.29 -25.13
CA SER A 289 -2.34 -35.78 -24.18
C SER A 289 -2.94 -36.26 -22.86
N ARG A 290 -4.23 -35.94 -22.59
CA ARG A 290 -4.92 -36.16 -21.32
C ARG A 290 -4.13 -35.60 -20.14
N GLY A 291 -3.67 -34.37 -20.28
CA GLY A 291 -2.84 -33.74 -19.26
C GLY A 291 -2.98 -32.23 -19.23
N LEU A 292 -2.25 -31.65 -18.30
CA LEU A 292 -2.13 -30.21 -18.15
C LEU A 292 -0.89 -29.73 -18.90
N LEU A 293 -1.12 -28.93 -19.93
CA LEU A 293 -0.08 -28.19 -20.62
C LEU A 293 0.05 -26.79 -20.00
N PRO A 294 1.26 -26.22 -19.97
CA PRO A 294 1.41 -24.80 -19.71
C PRO A 294 0.70 -24.00 -20.80
N PRO A 295 0.26 -22.76 -20.54
CA PRO A 295 -0.53 -22.02 -21.51
C PRO A 295 0.28 -21.72 -22.78
N PRO A 296 -0.27 -22.00 -23.98
CA PRO A 296 0.45 -21.84 -25.25
C PRO A 296 1.01 -20.42 -25.44
N GLY A 297 2.29 -20.32 -25.79
CA GLY A 297 2.95 -19.04 -26.04
C GLY A 297 3.16 -18.17 -24.79
N THR A 298 3.04 -18.75 -23.59
CA THR A 298 3.25 -18.03 -22.32
C THR A 298 4.41 -18.61 -21.51
N MET A 299 4.99 -17.75 -20.70
CA MET A 299 6.07 -18.03 -19.74
C MET A 299 5.49 -18.36 -18.36
N THR A 300 4.32 -18.99 -18.31
CA THR A 300 3.63 -19.28 -17.04
C THR A 300 3.50 -20.78 -16.86
N PRO A 301 4.10 -21.38 -15.82
CA PRO A 301 4.01 -22.82 -15.59
C PRO A 301 2.60 -23.25 -15.18
N ASN A 302 2.36 -24.56 -15.27
CA ASN A 302 1.31 -25.20 -14.49
C ASN A 302 1.56 -24.97 -13.00
N ARG A 303 0.49 -24.90 -12.19
CA ARG A 303 0.64 -24.71 -10.75
C ARG A 303 0.32 -26.01 -10.05
N LEU A 304 1.21 -26.45 -9.15
CA LEU A 304 1.03 -27.65 -8.33
C LEU A 304 1.01 -27.24 -6.86
N ILE A 305 -0.13 -27.46 -6.22
CA ILE A 305 -0.44 -26.98 -4.87
C ILE A 305 -0.53 -28.18 -3.93
N LYS A 306 0.20 -28.15 -2.82
CA LYS A 306 0.14 -29.18 -1.76
C LYS A 306 -1.24 -29.16 -1.08
N GLY A 307 -1.80 -30.34 -0.85
CA GLY A 307 -3.02 -30.54 -0.08
C GLY A 307 -4.24 -30.91 -0.94
N THR A 308 -5.32 -31.21 -0.24
CA THR A 308 -6.59 -31.61 -0.86
C THR A 308 -7.36 -30.40 -1.40
N ALA A 309 -8.27 -30.63 -2.36
CA ALA A 309 -9.14 -29.57 -2.89
C ALA A 309 -9.91 -28.83 -1.77
N ALA A 310 -10.39 -29.55 -0.75
CA ALA A 310 -11.13 -28.98 0.37
C ALA A 310 -10.26 -28.08 1.28
N GLU A 311 -9.03 -28.51 1.59
CA GLU A 311 -8.07 -27.73 2.38
C GLU A 311 -7.70 -26.43 1.65
N ILE A 312 -7.43 -26.53 0.34
CA ILE A 312 -7.04 -25.36 -0.45
C ILE A 312 -8.22 -24.40 -0.61
N ALA A 313 -9.44 -24.91 -0.86
CA ALA A 313 -10.63 -24.08 -0.99
C ALA A 313 -10.98 -23.35 0.32
N SER A 314 -10.85 -24.00 1.46
CA SER A 314 -11.11 -23.38 2.78
C SER A 314 -10.04 -22.34 3.13
N GLY A 315 -8.77 -22.58 2.81
CA GLY A 315 -7.68 -21.62 2.99
C GLY A 315 -7.74 -20.41 2.06
N ALA A 316 -8.29 -20.56 0.85
CA ALA A 316 -8.33 -19.49 -0.14
C ALA A 316 -9.18 -18.29 0.30
N PHE A 317 -10.34 -18.53 0.95
CA PHE A 317 -11.14 -17.45 1.52
C PHE A 317 -10.41 -16.71 2.65
N GLY A 318 -9.66 -17.44 3.49
CA GLY A 318 -8.80 -16.83 4.51
C GLY A 318 -7.75 -15.89 3.91
N LYS A 319 -7.09 -16.31 2.82
CA LYS A 319 -6.13 -15.46 2.09
C LYS A 319 -6.78 -14.22 1.47
N VAL A 320 -7.97 -14.36 0.87
CA VAL A 320 -8.73 -13.22 0.33
C VAL A 320 -9.06 -12.22 1.42
N ILE A 321 -9.58 -12.69 2.56
CA ILE A 321 -9.93 -11.81 3.70
C ILE A 321 -8.68 -11.16 4.26
N SER A 322 -7.60 -11.93 4.50
CA SER A 322 -6.33 -11.41 5.02
C SER A 322 -5.74 -10.33 4.11
N ASN A 323 -5.70 -10.55 2.80
CA ASN A 323 -5.20 -9.55 1.84
C ASN A 323 -6.06 -8.28 1.83
N ILE A 324 -7.39 -8.41 1.94
CA ILE A 324 -8.29 -7.26 2.02
C ILE A 324 -8.08 -6.49 3.33
N VAL A 325 -8.03 -7.20 4.46
CA VAL A 325 -7.80 -6.60 5.79
C VAL A 325 -6.45 -5.91 5.84
N GLY A 326 -5.38 -6.57 5.36
CA GLY A 326 -4.04 -5.99 5.28
C GLY A 326 -4.00 -4.74 4.40
N ALA A 327 -4.69 -4.76 3.25
CA ALA A 327 -4.80 -3.59 2.39
C ALA A 327 -5.54 -2.42 3.06
N ILE A 328 -6.61 -2.69 3.82
CA ILE A 328 -7.36 -1.67 4.57
C ILE A 328 -6.50 -1.08 5.70
N ILE A 329 -5.79 -1.93 6.46
CA ILE A 329 -4.89 -1.47 7.53
C ILE A 329 -3.78 -0.61 6.96
N PHE A 330 -3.12 -1.06 5.89
CA PHE A 330 -2.08 -0.28 5.21
C PHE A 330 -2.64 1.07 4.73
N LEU A 331 -3.82 1.07 4.11
CA LEU A 331 -4.48 2.29 3.68
C LEU A 331 -4.72 3.24 4.86
N ALA A 332 -5.21 2.74 5.99
CA ALA A 332 -5.46 3.52 7.19
C ALA A 332 -4.17 4.11 7.78
N ILE A 333 -3.08 3.34 7.83
CA ILE A 333 -1.76 3.81 8.30
C ILE A 333 -1.25 4.94 7.39
N VAL A 334 -1.26 4.72 6.07
CA VAL A 334 -0.84 5.73 5.10
C VAL A 334 -1.67 7.00 5.27
N HIS A 335 -2.99 6.88 5.46
CA HIS A 335 -3.86 8.03 5.71
C HIS A 335 -3.51 8.74 7.02
N ALA A 336 -3.26 8.00 8.10
CA ALA A 336 -2.90 8.58 9.40
C ALA A 336 -1.57 9.35 9.33
N VAL A 337 -0.58 8.81 8.61
CA VAL A 337 0.72 9.49 8.40
C VAL A 337 0.53 10.78 7.59
N ILE A 338 -0.20 10.73 6.48
CA ILE A 338 -0.49 11.91 5.66
C ILE A 338 -1.23 12.96 6.49
N PHE A 339 -2.27 12.56 7.22
CA PHE A 339 -3.01 13.43 8.11
C PHE A 339 -2.08 14.07 9.13
N GLY A 340 -1.21 13.29 9.79
CA GLY A 340 -0.25 13.79 10.76
C GLY A 340 0.71 14.82 10.19
N VAL A 341 1.26 14.57 8.99
CA VAL A 341 2.17 15.52 8.30
C VAL A 341 1.44 16.81 7.94
N ILE A 342 0.25 16.72 7.34
CA ILE A 342 -0.49 17.92 6.95
C ILE A 342 -0.96 18.70 8.18
N TRP A 343 -1.47 18.01 9.20
CA TRP A 343 -1.88 18.62 10.46
C TRP A 343 -0.71 19.35 11.12
N ALA A 344 0.48 18.72 11.15
CA ALA A 344 1.69 19.34 11.69
C ALA A 344 2.11 20.59 10.88
N ASN A 345 1.98 20.56 9.55
CA ASN A 345 2.29 21.73 8.72
C ASN A 345 1.29 22.87 8.94
N GLN A 346 -0.01 22.58 8.89
CA GLN A 346 -1.06 23.60 9.06
C GLN A 346 -1.08 24.23 10.46
N ASN A 347 -0.67 23.47 11.48
CA ASN A 347 -0.56 23.96 12.85
C ASN A 347 0.83 24.50 13.20
N ASN A 348 1.73 24.61 12.22
CA ASN A 348 2.98 25.32 12.40
C ASN A 348 2.69 26.81 12.70
N SER A 349 3.26 27.31 13.81
CA SER A 349 3.00 28.67 14.30
C SER A 349 3.45 29.76 13.33
N GLU A 350 4.50 29.50 12.54
CA GLU A 350 5.00 30.45 11.54
C GLU A 350 4.04 30.60 10.35
N GLU A 351 3.60 29.49 9.74
CA GLU A 351 2.66 29.53 8.61
C GLU A 351 1.29 30.12 9.02
N ARG A 352 0.83 29.81 10.24
CA ARG A 352 -0.39 30.41 10.78
C ARG A 352 -0.24 31.94 10.90
N GLY A 353 0.84 32.41 11.51
CA GLY A 353 1.09 33.86 11.65
C GLY A 353 1.22 34.56 10.30
N ASP A 354 1.81 33.91 9.30
CA ASP A 354 1.91 34.42 7.94
C ASP A 354 0.54 34.53 7.24
N ARG A 355 -0.34 33.53 7.42
CA ARG A 355 -1.72 33.58 6.89
C ARG A 355 -2.53 34.69 7.53
N GLU A 356 -2.47 34.83 8.85
CA GLU A 356 -3.12 35.91 9.60
C GLU A 356 -2.65 37.28 9.10
N ARG A 357 -1.33 37.48 8.95
CA ARG A 357 -0.76 38.73 8.42
C ARG A 357 -1.23 39.02 6.99
N ARG A 358 -1.32 38.00 6.13
CA ARG A 358 -1.78 38.15 4.73
C ARG A 358 -3.26 38.50 4.65
N ALA A 359 -4.11 37.87 5.45
CA ALA A 359 -5.54 38.16 5.50
C ALA A 359 -5.80 39.61 5.94
N VAL A 360 -5.16 40.04 7.03
CA VAL A 360 -5.23 41.42 7.53
C VAL A 360 -4.76 42.42 6.47
N ASN A 361 -3.63 42.16 5.82
CA ASN A 361 -3.11 43.01 4.75
C ASN A 361 -4.06 43.06 3.55
N ALA A 362 -4.61 41.91 3.13
CA ALA A 362 -5.55 41.86 2.00
C ALA A 362 -6.82 42.66 2.28
N ALA A 363 -7.41 42.49 3.48
CA ALA A 363 -8.59 43.24 3.91
C ALA A 363 -8.34 44.75 3.97
N SER A 364 -7.21 45.18 4.54
CA SER A 364 -6.87 46.60 4.74
C SER A 364 -6.31 47.30 3.49
N THR A 365 -5.84 46.56 2.48
CA THR A 365 -5.33 47.14 1.23
C THR A 365 -6.25 46.97 0.02
N GLY A 366 -7.36 46.24 0.14
CA GLY A 366 -8.33 46.07 -0.96
C GLY A 366 -8.01 44.93 -1.92
N LYS A 367 -7.21 43.94 -1.52
CA LYS A 367 -6.85 42.78 -2.36
C LYS A 367 -7.88 41.66 -2.23
N LEU A 368 -9.03 41.82 -2.87
CA LEU A 368 -10.13 40.85 -2.79
C LEU A 368 -9.70 39.44 -3.20
N GLU A 369 -9.06 39.25 -4.35
CA GLU A 369 -8.66 37.92 -4.86
C GLU A 369 -7.76 37.15 -3.87
N GLU A 370 -6.85 37.85 -3.18
CA GLU A 370 -5.99 37.23 -2.16
C GLU A 370 -6.81 36.80 -0.94
N LEU A 371 -7.76 37.64 -0.51
CA LEU A 371 -8.65 37.34 0.62
C LEU A 371 -9.61 36.18 0.29
N GLU A 372 -10.19 36.17 -0.92
CA GLU A 372 -11.04 35.09 -1.40
C GLU A 372 -10.30 33.76 -1.42
N GLY A 373 -9.05 33.76 -1.90
CA GLY A 373 -8.19 32.59 -1.90
C GLY A 373 -7.90 32.05 -0.50
N LEU A 374 -7.71 32.93 0.49
CA LEU A 374 -7.50 32.55 1.89
C LEU A 374 -8.77 31.98 2.52
N VAL A 375 -9.91 32.63 2.35
CA VAL A 375 -11.21 32.16 2.88
C VAL A 375 -11.65 30.86 2.22
N TYR A 376 -11.42 30.70 0.91
CA TYR A 376 -11.64 29.43 0.21
C TYR A 376 -10.84 28.27 0.81
N ARG A 377 -9.66 28.55 1.37
CA ARG A 377 -8.80 27.56 2.05
C ARG A 377 -9.08 27.44 3.56
N GLY A 378 -10.23 27.91 4.02
CA GLY A 378 -10.68 27.75 5.39
C GLY A 378 -10.16 28.80 6.37
N PHE A 379 -9.64 29.95 5.90
CA PHE A 379 -9.34 31.07 6.80
C PHE A 379 -10.63 31.60 7.43
N ASP A 380 -10.62 31.80 8.75
CA ASP A 380 -11.79 32.26 9.50
C ASP A 380 -12.16 33.70 9.12
N VAL A 381 -13.36 33.88 8.58
CA VAL A 381 -13.92 35.20 8.19
C VAL A 381 -14.10 36.12 9.40
N ASN A 382 -14.25 35.55 10.60
CA ASN A 382 -14.41 36.27 11.87
C ASN A 382 -13.10 36.40 12.65
N TYR A 383 -11.96 36.13 12.00
CA TYR A 383 -10.64 36.32 12.60
C TYR A 383 -10.49 37.73 13.20
N VAL A 384 -9.89 37.77 14.39
CA VAL A 384 -9.60 38.97 15.16
C VAL A 384 -8.09 39.14 15.25
N ASP A 385 -7.57 40.31 14.87
CA ASP A 385 -6.15 40.63 14.99
C ASP A 385 -5.72 40.85 16.46
N LYS A 386 -4.43 41.18 16.67
CA LYS A 386 -3.88 41.36 18.02
C LYS A 386 -4.44 42.60 18.73
N GLU A 387 -4.95 43.54 17.95
CA GLU A 387 -5.57 44.79 18.38
C GLU A 387 -7.07 44.61 18.66
N GLY A 388 -7.64 43.46 18.31
CA GLY A 388 -9.05 43.16 18.53
C GLY A 388 -9.97 43.51 17.36
N HIS A 389 -9.41 43.85 16.19
CA HIS A 389 -10.19 44.18 15.00
C HIS A 389 -10.51 42.93 14.19
N THR A 390 -11.76 42.85 13.72
CA THR A 390 -12.14 41.84 12.72
C THR A 390 -11.71 42.26 11.33
N LEU A 391 -11.62 41.30 10.40
CA LEU A 391 -11.40 41.59 8.97
C LEU A 391 -12.44 42.58 8.42
N LEU A 392 -13.68 42.51 8.89
CA LEU A 392 -14.76 43.41 8.45
C LEU A 392 -14.55 44.85 8.95
N MET A 393 -14.02 45.05 10.17
CA MET A 393 -13.63 46.38 10.66
C MET A 393 -12.49 47.00 9.83
N MET A 394 -11.60 46.16 9.30
CA MET A 394 -10.45 46.57 8.49
C MET A 394 -10.77 46.72 6.99
N ALA A 395 -11.94 46.26 6.54
CA ALA A 395 -12.30 46.18 5.13
C ALA A 395 -12.13 47.51 4.39
N ASN A 396 -11.16 47.57 3.46
CA ASN A 396 -10.78 48.79 2.77
C ASN A 396 -11.76 49.20 1.65
N THR A 397 -12.37 48.22 1.00
CA THR A 397 -13.25 48.44 -0.15
C THR A 397 -14.64 47.82 0.07
N PRO A 398 -15.69 48.33 -0.60
CA PRO A 398 -17.03 47.77 -0.53
C PRO A 398 -17.10 46.31 -0.99
N GLU A 399 -16.27 45.91 -1.96
CA GLU A 399 -16.24 44.54 -2.47
C GLU A 399 -15.73 43.56 -1.41
N ILE A 400 -14.70 43.95 -0.64
CA ILE A 400 -14.21 43.16 0.51
C ILE A 400 -15.28 43.07 1.59
N ALA A 401 -15.89 44.20 1.98
CA ALA A 401 -16.93 44.21 3.00
C ALA A 401 -18.11 43.31 2.61
N LYS A 402 -18.57 43.43 1.35
CA LYS A 402 -19.63 42.60 0.80
C LYS A 402 -19.25 41.12 0.82
N TYR A 403 -18.06 40.76 0.35
CA TYR A 403 -17.60 39.38 0.35
C TYR A 403 -17.56 38.79 1.77
N LEU A 404 -17.01 39.52 2.74
CA LEU A 404 -16.95 39.09 4.13
C LEU A 404 -18.36 38.89 4.73
N ILE A 405 -19.29 39.82 4.48
CA ILE A 405 -20.69 39.71 4.91
C ILE A 405 -21.36 38.48 4.27
N ASP A 406 -21.22 38.31 2.95
CA ASP A 406 -21.76 37.17 2.20
C ASP A 406 -21.19 35.82 2.71
N LYS A 407 -19.99 35.83 3.31
CA LYS A 407 -19.35 34.67 3.94
C LYS A 407 -19.65 34.51 5.43
N GLY A 408 -20.53 35.33 6.00
CA GLY A 408 -20.98 35.21 7.39
C GLY A 408 -20.10 35.93 8.42
N ALA A 409 -19.42 37.01 8.02
CA ALA A 409 -18.77 37.89 8.98
C ALA A 409 -19.79 38.49 9.97
N ASN A 410 -19.41 38.53 11.25
CA ASN A 410 -20.21 39.11 12.31
C ASN A 410 -20.19 40.65 12.22
N VAL A 411 -21.27 41.23 11.69
CA VAL A 411 -21.43 42.67 11.52
C VAL A 411 -21.53 43.44 12.85
N ASP A 412 -21.92 42.76 13.93
CA ASP A 412 -22.08 43.33 15.28
C ASP A 412 -20.85 43.12 16.17
N ALA A 413 -19.75 42.56 15.65
CA ALA A 413 -18.53 42.38 16.42
C ALA A 413 -18.03 43.74 16.96
N VAL A 414 -17.55 43.73 18.21
CA VAL A 414 -16.97 44.90 18.89
C VAL A 414 -15.50 44.65 19.16
N ASP A 415 -14.69 45.68 18.95
CA ASP A 415 -13.29 45.67 19.37
C ASP A 415 -13.19 45.99 20.88
N PRO A 416 -11.99 45.96 21.49
CA PRO A 416 -11.77 46.33 22.88
C PRO A 416 -12.13 47.79 23.23
N SER A 417 -12.34 48.65 22.23
CA SER A 417 -12.76 50.05 22.36
C SER A 417 -14.29 50.20 22.33
N GLY A 418 -15.03 49.09 22.17
CA GLY A 418 -16.47 49.08 21.95
C GLY A 418 -16.89 49.52 20.54
N ASP A 419 -15.93 49.64 19.62
CA ASP A 419 -16.16 50.10 18.25
C ASP A 419 -16.52 48.92 17.34
N THR A 420 -17.56 49.10 16.51
CA THR A 420 -18.03 48.09 15.55
C THR A 420 -17.61 48.45 14.13
N ALA A 421 -17.78 47.52 13.17
CA ALA A 421 -17.44 47.76 11.76
C ALA A 421 -18.11 49.02 11.18
N ILE A 422 -19.36 49.33 11.56
CA ILE A 422 -20.05 50.52 11.08
C ILE A 422 -19.46 51.81 11.66
N TRP A 423 -18.95 51.76 12.90
CA TRP A 423 -18.23 52.88 13.50
C TRP A 423 -16.94 53.18 12.75
N PHE A 424 -16.14 52.15 12.45
CA PHE A 424 -14.91 52.30 11.65
C PHE A 424 -15.20 52.86 10.25
N ALA A 425 -16.25 52.35 9.58
CA ALA A 425 -16.65 52.83 8.26
C ALA A 425 -17.07 54.31 8.29
N ALA A 426 -17.86 54.74 9.28
CA ALA A 426 -18.27 56.14 9.46
C ALA A 426 -17.08 57.05 9.78
N ARG A 427 -16.19 56.64 10.69
CA ARG A 427 -14.95 57.37 11.02
C ARG A 427 -14.03 57.54 9.81
N GLN A 428 -14.01 56.58 8.89
CA GLN A 428 -13.18 56.65 7.69
C GLN A 428 -13.89 57.29 6.49
N GLY A 429 -15.20 57.58 6.60
CA GLY A 429 -16.02 58.13 5.50
C GLY A 429 -16.27 57.12 4.37
N ARG A 430 -16.30 55.82 4.69
CA ARG A 430 -16.53 54.73 3.72
C ARG A 430 -18.03 54.47 3.57
N LYS A 431 -18.74 55.42 2.96
CA LYS A 431 -20.21 55.45 2.89
C LYS A 431 -20.84 54.19 2.27
N GLU A 432 -20.23 53.61 1.24
CA GLU A 432 -20.73 52.38 0.62
C GLU A 432 -20.63 51.18 1.57
N ILE A 433 -19.60 51.13 2.42
CA ILE A 433 -19.47 50.09 3.46
C ILE A 433 -20.51 50.31 4.56
N VAL A 434 -20.76 51.56 4.97
CA VAL A 434 -21.86 51.88 5.91
C VAL A 434 -23.19 51.36 5.36
N LYS A 435 -23.48 51.64 4.08
CA LYS A 435 -24.69 51.14 3.43
C LYS A 435 -24.78 49.61 3.46
N LEU A 436 -23.71 48.90 3.10
CA LEU A 436 -23.67 47.44 3.12
C LEU A 436 -23.93 46.87 4.52
N LEU A 437 -23.35 47.47 5.56
CA LEU A 437 -23.55 47.05 6.95
C LEU A 437 -24.99 47.31 7.43
N LEU A 438 -25.58 48.45 7.06
CA LEU A 438 -26.99 48.74 7.36
C LEU A 438 -27.93 47.77 6.63
N ASP A 439 -27.67 47.48 5.36
CA ASP A 439 -28.44 46.52 4.56
C ASP A 439 -28.29 45.08 5.12
N ALA A 440 -27.18 44.77 5.79
CA ALA A 440 -26.93 43.50 6.48
C ALA A 440 -27.60 43.39 7.86
N GLY A 441 -28.30 44.43 8.32
CA GLY A 441 -29.12 44.37 9.54
C GLY A 441 -28.36 44.52 10.86
N VAL A 442 -27.39 45.43 10.94
CA VAL A 442 -26.70 45.75 12.22
C VAL A 442 -27.71 46.09 13.34
N LYS A 443 -27.46 45.59 14.54
CA LYS A 443 -28.37 45.79 15.70
C LYS A 443 -28.39 47.22 16.20
N GLU A 444 -27.22 47.85 16.27
CA GLU A 444 -27.05 49.24 16.69
C GLU A 444 -26.46 50.04 15.52
N PRO A 445 -27.30 50.72 14.71
CA PRO A 445 -26.84 51.54 13.59
C PRO A 445 -25.98 52.75 14.00
N ASN A 446 -26.07 53.22 15.25
CA ASN A 446 -25.30 54.36 15.74
C ASN A 446 -24.52 54.04 17.02
N PRO A 447 -23.53 53.13 16.94
CA PRO A 447 -22.73 52.71 18.08
C PRO A 447 -21.90 53.89 18.61
N ARG A 448 -21.59 53.85 19.91
CA ARG A 448 -20.77 54.85 20.60
C ARG A 448 -19.44 54.22 21.03
N SER A 449 -18.34 54.82 20.59
CA SER A 449 -16.99 54.45 21.01
C SER A 449 -16.78 54.72 22.49
N GLU A 450 -16.20 53.77 23.22
CA GLU A 450 -15.85 53.96 24.62
C GLU A 450 -14.64 54.87 24.78
N ILE A 451 -13.69 54.82 23.83
CA ILE A 451 -12.46 55.62 23.88
C ILE A 451 -12.72 57.08 23.49
N THR A 452 -13.36 57.30 22.33
CA THR A 452 -13.59 58.68 21.85
C THR A 452 -14.83 59.31 22.46
N GLY A 453 -15.74 58.50 23.01
CA GLY A 453 -17.04 58.94 23.48
C GLY A 453 -17.98 59.40 22.36
N ARG A 454 -17.63 59.15 21.09
CA ARG A 454 -18.38 59.63 19.91
C ARG A 454 -19.14 58.50 19.24
N THR A 455 -20.32 58.84 18.74
CA THR A 455 -21.16 57.96 17.94
C THR A 455 -20.74 57.94 16.47
N ALA A 456 -21.16 56.93 15.71
CA ALA A 456 -20.89 56.84 14.27
C ALA A 456 -21.41 58.10 13.51
N ILE A 457 -22.58 58.63 13.89
CA ILE A 457 -23.11 59.89 13.34
C ILE A 457 -22.21 61.07 13.67
N GLU A 458 -21.71 61.17 14.90
CA GLU A 458 -20.83 62.28 15.31
C GLU A 458 -19.49 62.25 14.55
N GLU A 459 -18.94 61.05 14.31
CA GLU A 459 -17.75 60.86 13.45
C GLU A 459 -18.00 61.30 12.01
N ALA A 460 -19.13 60.87 11.41
CA ALA A 460 -19.51 61.28 10.05
C ALA A 460 -19.74 62.80 9.95
N THR A 461 -20.36 63.41 10.99
CA THR A 461 -20.64 64.84 11.06
C THR A 461 -19.36 65.68 11.08
N MET A 462 -18.35 65.28 11.86
CA MET A 462 -17.06 66.00 11.89
C MET A 462 -16.32 65.96 10.56
N ARG A 463 -16.57 64.92 9.74
CA ARG A 463 -16.02 64.81 8.39
C ARG A 463 -16.81 65.60 7.35
N GLY A 464 -17.99 66.11 7.71
CA GLY A 464 -18.93 66.72 6.77
C GLY A 464 -19.60 65.71 5.83
N ASP A 465 -19.64 64.43 6.20
CA ASP A 465 -20.24 63.36 5.39
C ASP A 465 -21.75 63.27 5.65
N GLN A 466 -22.48 64.20 5.04
CA GLN A 466 -23.94 64.33 5.19
C GLN A 466 -24.68 63.08 4.70
N ASP A 467 -24.19 62.43 3.63
CA ASP A 467 -24.77 61.20 3.08
C ASP A 467 -24.81 60.10 4.13
N THR A 468 -23.67 59.84 4.80
CA THR A 468 -23.56 58.82 5.85
C THR A 468 -24.44 59.15 7.05
N VAL A 469 -24.53 60.42 7.45
CA VAL A 469 -25.43 60.88 8.52
C VAL A 469 -26.90 60.59 8.18
N GLU A 470 -27.32 60.87 6.95
CA GLU A 470 -28.69 60.61 6.48
C GLU A 470 -28.97 59.10 6.42
N MET A 471 -28.02 58.29 5.94
CA MET A 471 -28.15 56.82 5.91
C MET A 471 -28.37 56.25 7.31
N ILE A 472 -27.51 56.60 8.29
CA ILE A 472 -27.63 56.07 9.65
C ILE A 472 -28.92 56.57 10.33
N ASN A 473 -29.28 57.85 10.18
CA ASN A 473 -30.55 58.37 10.71
C ASN A 473 -31.76 57.64 10.12
N SER A 474 -31.73 57.34 8.82
CA SER A 474 -32.80 56.58 8.17
C SER A 474 -32.92 55.15 8.73
N ALA A 475 -31.79 54.49 9.00
CA ALA A 475 -31.78 53.17 9.62
C ALA A 475 -32.28 53.19 11.08
N LEU A 476 -31.91 54.22 11.86
CA LEU A 476 -32.42 54.40 13.22
C LEU A 476 -33.94 54.59 13.26
N LEU A 477 -34.51 55.31 12.29
CA LEU A 477 -35.96 55.47 12.17
C LEU A 477 -36.64 54.14 11.83
N ARG A 478 -36.05 53.33 10.95
CA ARG A 478 -36.55 51.98 10.63
C ARG A 478 -36.54 51.05 11.84
N ASN A 479 -35.48 51.06 12.66
CA ASN A 479 -35.41 50.22 13.87
C ASN A 479 -36.38 50.66 14.99
N ARG A 480 -36.88 51.90 14.96
CA ARG A 480 -37.85 52.45 15.93
C ARG A 480 -39.31 52.24 15.52
N ASP A 481 -39.59 51.79 14.30
CA ASP A 481 -40.96 51.53 13.83
C ASP A 481 -41.43 50.14 14.30
N PRO A 482 -42.44 50.04 15.19
CA PRO A 482 -42.90 48.76 15.75
C PRO A 482 -43.51 47.81 14.71
N ALA A 483 -43.84 48.30 13.50
CA ALA A 483 -44.37 47.49 12.40
C ALA A 483 -43.31 46.65 11.66
N VAL A 484 -42.01 46.96 11.83
CA VAL A 484 -40.90 46.23 11.17
C VAL A 484 -40.35 45.09 12.04
N GLN A 485 -40.51 45.18 13.37
CA GLN A 485 -40.08 44.14 14.32
C GLN A 485 -40.88 42.82 14.21
N GLU A 486 -42.02 42.79 13.51
CA GLU A 486 -42.86 41.60 13.30
C GLU A 486 -42.61 40.88 11.97
N GLN A 487 -41.65 41.32 11.15
CA GLN A 487 -41.32 40.69 9.86
C GLN A 487 -39.85 40.23 9.78
N GLU A 488 -39.44 39.33 10.66
CA GLU A 488 -38.39 38.37 10.32
C GLU A 488 -38.97 36.95 10.33
N PRO A 489 -38.57 36.08 9.39
CA PRO A 489 -39.22 34.81 9.16
C PRO A 489 -38.89 33.85 10.31
N ASN A 490 -39.95 33.25 10.86
CA ASN A 490 -39.96 32.05 11.69
C ASN A 490 -38.75 31.14 11.41
N GLY A 491 -37.72 31.24 12.25
CA GLY A 491 -36.71 30.21 12.37
C GLY A 491 -37.41 28.92 12.76
N GLN A 492 -37.19 27.87 11.97
CA GLN A 492 -37.66 26.52 12.26
C GLN A 492 -37.23 26.11 13.68
N PRO A 493 -38.11 25.49 14.49
CA PRO A 493 -37.70 24.99 15.80
C PRO A 493 -36.69 23.86 15.61
N ALA A 494 -35.61 23.92 16.39
CA ALA A 494 -34.70 22.80 16.60
C ALA A 494 -35.52 21.55 16.97
N GLU A 495 -35.37 20.49 16.17
CA GLU A 495 -35.87 19.17 16.53
C GLU A 495 -35.15 18.71 17.79
N SER A 496 -35.96 18.50 18.83
CA SER A 496 -35.59 17.89 20.09
C SER A 496 -35.14 16.46 19.86
N ASP A 497 -33.93 16.18 20.32
CA ASP A 497 -33.40 14.87 20.67
C ASP A 497 -34.37 14.10 21.60
N PRO A 498 -34.70 12.82 21.29
CA PRO A 498 -35.27 11.92 22.26
C PRO A 498 -34.43 10.65 22.38
N GLY A 499 -33.57 10.57 23.39
CA GLY A 499 -33.08 9.27 23.86
C GLY A 499 -31.77 9.30 24.64
N SER A 500 -31.90 9.22 25.96
CA SER A 500 -31.04 8.54 26.94
C SER A 500 -29.85 7.72 26.42
#